data_AF-A0A5D8QAI1-F1
#
_entry.id   AF-A0A5D8QAI1-F1
#
_cell.length_a   1.000
_cell.length_b   1.000
_cell.length_c   1.000
_cell.angle_alpha   90.00
_cell.angle_beta   90.00
_cell.angle_gamma   90.00
#
_symmetry.space_group_name_H-M   'P 1'
#
loop_
_entity.id
_entity.type
_entity.pdbx_description
1 polymer ?
#
loop_
_entity_poly.entity_id
_entity_poly.type
_entity_poly.pdbx_seq_one_letter_code
_entity_poly.pdbx_strand_id
1 'polypeptide(L)'
;MENISTGKHINLPVVSQDADLREVARVMLESKEGVVIVEKEDGAKGYIDFNVVLKWFLMGDEALKFKAKDFAILIEDKDKVEPTMSMEALVESVITHRDSRLFTNINGGVIGRLSLENLMEELAKSYSGEKEKEARLERLIGMMIDLFPFGVALVSVAGEIIRVNELAMEIISENPIDVEEIRKMINDNREKILTSKAGTYYRMSANILGETNNFLITFTDITAEYNMMQNLKSSQNEVETAFSIMLPDQRIEARLKSISEYMDEYDESTGMVKITGVIRNGGFRHVVNMLKLIADAFRQGLMELPGMDKNALVQAAILHDIGKVQPDLKIGDIVNPKEAFEKGYFHAFRSADLSKALYNIDDKMYYLIKYHHLENELPSDFPEVLLPMYRFFRLIDGLSAGITRRGSKVLMEINGTRIYVKEESSFPSYNQEIEMDIYTGSFNSRKL
;
A
#
# COMPACT_ATOMS: atom_id res chain seq x y z
N MET A 1 -12.17 -6.41 -39.57
CA MET A 1 -11.44 -7.11 -40.65
C MET A 1 -12.06 -6.64 -41.96
N GLU A 2 -11.54 -5.55 -42.51
CA GLU A 2 -11.89 -5.11 -43.87
C GLU A 2 -10.84 -5.69 -44.82
N ASN A 3 -11.29 -6.38 -45.86
CA ASN A 3 -10.45 -6.91 -46.94
C ASN A 3 -9.88 -5.76 -47.76
N ILE A 4 -8.74 -5.21 -47.34
CA ILE A 4 -7.90 -4.31 -48.15
C ILE A 4 -7.03 -5.19 -49.05
N SER A 5 -7.57 -5.61 -50.21
CA SER A 5 -6.87 -6.59 -51.07
C SER A 5 -6.55 -6.09 -52.48
N THR A 6 -6.85 -4.85 -52.86
CA THR A 6 -6.71 -4.43 -54.28
C THR A 6 -5.66 -3.36 -54.55
N GLY A 7 -4.92 -2.89 -53.53
CA GLY A 7 -3.95 -1.79 -53.69
C GLY A 7 -2.46 -2.18 -53.78
N LYS A 8 -2.07 -3.39 -53.37
CA LYS A 8 -0.64 -3.76 -53.17
C LYS A 8 0.11 -4.14 -54.45
N HIS A 9 -0.61 -4.45 -55.52
CA HIS A 9 -0.07 -5.07 -56.72
C HIS A 9 -0.38 -4.25 -57.95
N ILE A 10 0.57 -4.22 -58.89
CA ILE A 10 0.40 -3.60 -60.20
C ILE A 10 0.27 -4.72 -61.23
N ASN A 11 -0.75 -4.63 -62.08
CA ASN A 11 -0.89 -5.55 -63.21
C ASN A 11 0.22 -5.28 -64.23
N LEU A 12 0.94 -6.32 -64.59
CA LEU A 12 2.01 -6.21 -65.57
C LEU A 12 1.47 -6.39 -66.99
N PRO A 13 1.96 -5.61 -67.96
CA PRO A 13 1.62 -5.83 -69.36
C PRO A 13 2.15 -7.20 -69.83
N VAL A 14 1.37 -7.86 -70.69
CA VAL A 14 1.72 -9.15 -71.29
C VAL A 14 2.04 -8.95 -72.76
N VAL A 15 3.13 -9.55 -73.23
CA VAL A 15 3.54 -9.53 -74.64
C VAL A 15 3.57 -10.94 -75.20
N SER A 16 3.31 -11.06 -76.50
CA SER A 16 3.42 -12.34 -77.20
C SER A 16 4.86 -12.85 -77.18
N GLN A 17 5.05 -14.16 -77.06
CA GLN A 17 6.38 -14.79 -77.14
C GLN A 17 7.10 -14.55 -78.47
N ASP A 18 6.36 -14.29 -79.55
CA ASP A 18 6.90 -14.02 -80.88
C ASP A 18 7.08 -12.51 -81.15
N ALA A 19 6.80 -11.67 -80.15
CA ALA A 19 7.04 -10.23 -80.20
C ALA A 19 8.54 -9.95 -80.41
N ASP A 20 8.84 -8.95 -81.22
CA ASP A 20 10.21 -8.47 -81.38
C ASP A 20 10.59 -7.48 -80.27
N LEU A 21 11.88 -7.16 -80.18
CA LEU A 21 12.40 -6.25 -79.15
C LEU A 21 11.76 -4.86 -79.18
N ARG A 22 11.36 -4.36 -80.36
CA ARG A 22 10.73 -3.03 -80.50
C ARG A 22 9.30 -3.06 -79.97
N GLU A 23 8.57 -4.14 -80.22
CA GLU A 23 7.23 -4.36 -79.69
C GLU A 23 7.27 -4.45 -78.16
N VAL A 24 8.22 -5.21 -77.59
CA VAL A 24 8.43 -5.29 -76.14
C VAL A 24 8.73 -3.90 -75.55
N ALA A 25 9.69 -3.18 -76.14
CA ALA A 25 10.07 -1.84 -75.66
C ALA A 25 8.92 -0.83 -75.76
N ARG A 26 8.12 -0.88 -76.83
CA ARG A 26 6.92 -0.04 -76.99
C ARG A 26 5.91 -0.33 -75.88
N VAL A 27 5.61 -1.61 -75.61
CA VAL A 27 4.64 -1.99 -74.57
C VAL A 27 5.11 -1.54 -73.18
N MET A 28 6.41 -1.64 -72.88
CA MET A 28 6.99 -1.11 -71.63
C MET A 28 6.82 0.42 -71.51
N LEU A 29 7.10 1.16 -72.59
CA LEU A 29 6.99 2.61 -72.59
C LEU A 29 5.54 3.09 -72.49
N GLU A 30 4.61 2.43 -73.17
CA GLU A 30 3.18 2.78 -73.17
C GLU A 30 2.52 2.44 -71.83
N SER A 31 2.84 1.28 -71.25
CA SER A 31 2.36 0.90 -69.91
C SER A 31 3.04 1.66 -68.78
N LYS A 32 4.19 2.30 -69.05
CA LYS A 32 5.09 2.90 -68.06
C LYS A 32 5.62 1.91 -67.03
N GLU A 33 5.51 0.61 -67.32
CA GLU A 33 6.01 -0.45 -66.47
C GLU A 33 7.39 -0.90 -66.93
N GLY A 34 8.32 -1.03 -65.98
CA GLY A 34 9.69 -1.45 -66.27
C GLY A 34 9.90 -2.94 -66.43
N VAL A 35 8.81 -3.71 -66.46
CA VAL A 35 8.78 -5.16 -66.64
C VAL A 35 7.56 -5.55 -67.47
N VAL A 36 7.71 -6.52 -68.37
CA VAL A 36 6.59 -7.20 -69.06
C VAL A 36 6.63 -8.70 -68.81
N ILE A 37 5.49 -9.35 -68.92
CA ILE A 37 5.34 -10.81 -68.84
C ILE A 37 5.29 -11.41 -70.24
N VAL A 38 5.97 -12.54 -70.41
CA VAL A 38 5.98 -13.36 -71.63
C VAL A 38 5.46 -14.75 -71.30
N GLU A 39 4.43 -15.21 -71.99
CA GLU A 39 3.94 -16.60 -71.88
C GLU A 39 4.62 -17.48 -72.92
N LYS A 40 5.32 -18.53 -72.50
CA LYS A 40 6.00 -19.50 -73.37
C LYS A 40 5.06 -20.66 -73.75
N GLU A 41 5.35 -21.35 -74.85
CA GLU A 41 4.54 -22.48 -75.40
C GLU A 41 4.28 -23.63 -74.41
N ASP A 42 5.15 -23.81 -73.42
CA ASP A 42 5.04 -24.83 -72.36
C ASP A 42 4.17 -24.38 -71.18
N GLY A 43 3.57 -23.20 -71.25
CA GLY A 43 2.81 -22.58 -70.17
C GLY A 43 3.69 -21.93 -69.10
N ALA A 44 5.02 -21.99 -69.23
CA ALA A 44 5.93 -21.28 -68.35
C ALA A 44 5.85 -19.78 -68.60
N LYS A 45 5.96 -18.99 -67.54
CA LYS A 45 5.96 -17.53 -67.62
C LYS A 45 7.37 -17.00 -67.41
N GLY A 46 7.81 -16.16 -68.32
CA GLY A 46 9.02 -15.37 -68.19
C GLY A 46 8.71 -13.88 -68.04
N TYR A 47 9.72 -13.12 -67.69
CA TYR A 47 9.67 -11.66 -67.67
C TYR A 47 10.82 -11.05 -68.47
N ILE A 48 10.61 -9.83 -68.94
CA ILE A 48 11.63 -8.99 -69.55
C ILE A 48 11.63 -7.65 -68.82
N ASP A 49 12.79 -7.22 -68.32
CA ASP A 49 12.99 -5.92 -67.68
C ASP A 49 13.78 -4.96 -68.59
N PHE A 50 13.94 -3.71 -68.15
CA PHE A 50 14.69 -2.71 -68.90
C PHE A 50 16.16 -3.11 -69.11
N ASN A 51 16.78 -3.85 -68.19
CA ASN A 51 18.17 -4.27 -68.33
C ASN A 51 18.31 -5.28 -69.47
N VAL A 52 17.36 -6.21 -69.60
CA VAL A 52 17.30 -7.15 -70.72
C VAL A 52 17.07 -6.39 -72.02
N VAL A 53 16.13 -5.45 -72.07
CA VAL A 53 15.87 -4.66 -73.29
C VAL A 53 17.12 -3.86 -73.70
N LEU A 54 17.76 -3.16 -72.76
CA LEU A 54 18.98 -2.39 -73.00
C LEU A 54 20.12 -3.28 -73.50
N LYS A 55 20.34 -4.43 -72.85
CA LYS A 55 21.37 -5.39 -73.24
C LYS A 55 21.20 -5.81 -74.70
N TRP A 56 19.99 -6.19 -75.10
CA TRP A 56 19.73 -6.66 -76.46
C TRP A 56 19.70 -5.51 -77.47
N PHE A 57 19.25 -4.31 -77.08
CA PHE A 57 19.32 -3.13 -77.94
C PHE A 57 20.77 -2.77 -78.30
N LEU A 58 21.70 -2.92 -77.36
CA LEU A 58 23.13 -2.69 -77.57
C LEU A 58 23.79 -3.72 -78.51
N MET A 59 23.12 -4.84 -78.82
CA MET A 59 23.62 -5.84 -79.78
C MET A 59 23.28 -5.51 -81.25
N GLY A 60 22.59 -4.39 -81.52
CA GLY A 60 22.36 -3.89 -82.89
C GLY A 60 21.47 -4.81 -83.75
N ASP A 61 21.80 -4.95 -85.04
CA ASP A 61 20.97 -5.70 -86.02
C ASP A 61 20.84 -7.20 -85.71
N GLU A 62 21.71 -7.76 -84.86
CA GLU A 62 21.58 -9.15 -84.41
C GLU A 62 20.35 -9.38 -83.52
N ALA A 63 19.94 -8.36 -82.76
CA ALA A 63 18.79 -8.44 -81.86
C ALA A 63 17.45 -8.59 -82.62
N LEU A 64 17.38 -8.16 -83.88
CA LEU A 64 16.18 -8.28 -84.73
C LEU A 64 15.85 -9.74 -85.11
N LYS A 65 16.78 -10.67 -84.91
CA LYS A 65 16.58 -12.11 -85.19
C LYS A 65 15.94 -12.89 -84.04
N PHE A 66 15.91 -12.30 -82.83
CA PHE A 66 15.42 -12.94 -81.63
C PHE A 66 14.01 -12.46 -81.26
N LYS A 67 13.23 -13.36 -80.67
CA LYS A 67 11.86 -13.11 -80.20
C LYS A 67 11.82 -13.05 -78.69
N ALA A 68 10.76 -12.46 -78.12
CA ALA A 68 10.60 -12.28 -76.68
C ALA A 68 10.88 -13.56 -75.87
N LYS A 69 10.49 -14.75 -76.37
CA LYS A 69 10.81 -16.04 -75.73
C LYS A 69 12.30 -16.34 -75.56
N ASP A 70 13.14 -15.84 -76.46
CA ASP A 70 14.57 -16.13 -76.52
C ASP A 70 15.35 -15.35 -75.44
N PHE A 71 14.79 -14.23 -74.96
CA PHE A 71 15.41 -13.38 -73.96
C PHE A 71 14.58 -13.16 -72.69
N ALA A 72 13.38 -13.74 -72.60
CA ALA A 72 12.60 -13.76 -71.38
C ALA A 72 13.29 -14.60 -70.29
N ILE A 73 13.50 -13.99 -69.12
CA ILE A 73 14.01 -14.65 -67.92
C ILE A 73 12.86 -15.45 -67.28
N LEU A 74 13.09 -16.71 -66.95
CA LEU A 74 12.07 -17.56 -66.32
C LEU A 74 11.70 -17.03 -64.93
N ILE A 75 10.39 -17.01 -64.60
CA ILE A 75 9.92 -16.72 -63.25
C ILE A 75 9.91 -18.02 -62.45
N GLU A 76 10.80 -18.13 -61.47
CA GLU A 76 10.88 -19.29 -60.58
C GLU A 76 9.90 -19.17 -59.40
N ASP A 77 9.65 -20.26 -58.68
CA ASP A 77 8.73 -20.23 -57.53
C ASP A 77 9.22 -19.33 -56.39
N LYS A 78 10.54 -19.19 -56.24
CA LYS A 78 11.15 -18.26 -55.27
C LYS A 78 10.87 -16.77 -55.58
N ASP A 79 10.52 -16.47 -56.84
CA ASP A 79 10.23 -15.10 -57.28
C ASP A 79 8.73 -14.76 -57.09
N LYS A 80 7.93 -15.70 -56.56
CA LYS A 80 6.47 -15.57 -56.42
C LYS A 80 6.08 -15.31 -54.95
N VAL A 81 5.10 -14.44 -54.76
CA VAL A 81 4.44 -14.18 -53.48
C VAL A 81 2.93 -14.39 -53.59
N GLU A 82 2.32 -14.86 -52.51
CA GLU A 82 0.86 -15.01 -52.47
C GLU A 82 0.18 -13.67 -52.21
N PRO A 83 -0.91 -13.34 -52.93
CA PRO A 83 -1.65 -12.08 -52.72
C PRO A 83 -2.24 -11.92 -51.31
N THR A 84 -2.44 -13.03 -50.61
CA THR A 84 -3.08 -13.11 -49.29
C THR A 84 -2.10 -13.02 -48.11
N MET A 85 -0.80 -12.86 -48.36
CA MET A 85 0.20 -12.78 -47.28
C MET A 85 -0.02 -11.55 -46.37
N SER A 86 0.31 -11.69 -45.08
CA SER A 86 0.32 -10.56 -44.14
C SER A 86 1.41 -9.55 -44.52
N MET A 87 1.29 -8.30 -44.05
CA MET A 87 2.31 -7.27 -44.33
C MET A 87 3.68 -7.64 -43.77
N GLU A 88 3.73 -8.30 -42.62
CA GLU A 88 4.99 -8.77 -42.02
C GLU A 88 5.68 -9.81 -42.92
N ALA A 89 4.92 -10.80 -43.40
CA ALA A 89 5.46 -11.84 -44.26
C ALA A 89 5.89 -11.30 -45.64
N LEU A 90 5.20 -10.28 -46.16
CA LEU A 90 5.59 -9.57 -47.39
C LEU A 90 6.89 -8.78 -47.20
N VAL A 91 7.03 -8.03 -46.11
CA VAL A 91 8.25 -7.28 -45.79
C VAL A 91 9.44 -8.23 -45.58
N GLU A 92 9.25 -9.34 -44.86
CA GLU A 92 10.27 -10.37 -44.67
C GLU A 92 10.71 -10.99 -46.00
N SER A 93 9.76 -11.27 -46.90
CA SER A 93 10.05 -11.79 -48.25
C SER A 93 10.89 -10.82 -49.08
N VAL A 94 10.59 -9.51 -49.04
CA VAL A 94 11.38 -8.46 -49.71
C VAL A 94 12.80 -8.37 -49.15
N ILE A 95 12.96 -8.41 -47.82
CA ILE A 95 14.27 -8.36 -47.15
C ILE A 95 15.12 -9.59 -47.50
N THR A 96 14.49 -10.76 -47.57
CA THR A 96 15.17 -12.05 -47.77
C THR A 96 15.69 -12.22 -49.18
N HIS A 97 14.89 -11.87 -50.20
CA HIS A 97 15.22 -12.14 -51.60
C HIS A 97 16.12 -11.07 -52.23
N ARG A 98 16.33 -9.92 -51.56
CA ARG A 98 17.18 -8.77 -51.98
C ARG A 98 16.93 -8.23 -53.39
N ASP A 99 15.92 -8.73 -54.09
CA ASP A 99 15.53 -8.32 -55.43
C ASP A 99 14.06 -7.88 -55.41
N SER A 100 13.81 -6.69 -55.95
CA SER A 100 12.53 -5.98 -55.91
C SER A 100 11.43 -6.58 -56.81
N ARG A 101 11.63 -7.81 -57.28
CA ARG A 101 10.91 -8.42 -58.41
C ARG A 101 10.03 -9.57 -57.95
N LEU A 102 9.21 -9.31 -56.93
CA LEU A 102 8.26 -10.29 -56.41
C LEU A 102 6.99 -10.26 -57.25
N PHE A 103 6.70 -11.37 -57.90
CA PHE A 103 5.54 -11.58 -58.76
C PHE A 103 4.38 -12.18 -57.99
N THR A 104 3.16 -11.76 -58.29
CA THR A 104 1.95 -12.28 -57.65
C THR A 104 1.19 -13.19 -58.59
N ASN A 105 0.73 -14.32 -58.06
CA ASN A 105 -0.15 -15.25 -58.76
C ASN A 105 -1.61 -14.92 -58.43
N ILE A 106 -2.38 -14.46 -59.42
CA ILE A 106 -3.81 -14.20 -59.27
C ILE A 106 -4.53 -15.10 -60.27
N ASN A 107 -5.44 -15.94 -59.78
CA ASN A 107 -6.27 -16.84 -60.61
C ASN A 107 -5.47 -17.83 -61.49
N GLY A 108 -4.39 -18.41 -60.97
CA GLY A 108 -3.65 -19.48 -61.65
C GLY A 108 -2.65 -19.01 -62.71
N GLY A 109 -2.39 -17.69 -62.80
CA GLY A 109 -1.33 -17.12 -63.62
C GLY A 109 -0.60 -15.96 -62.92
N VAL A 110 0.70 -15.82 -63.20
CA VAL A 110 1.45 -14.60 -62.83
C VAL A 110 0.96 -13.45 -63.71
N ILE A 111 0.37 -12.43 -63.09
CA ILE A 111 -0.19 -11.25 -63.79
C ILE A 111 0.16 -9.91 -63.15
N GLY A 112 0.91 -9.89 -62.04
CA GLY A 112 1.29 -8.63 -61.40
C GLY A 112 2.60 -8.68 -60.61
N ARG A 113 3.07 -7.50 -60.20
CA ARG A 113 4.21 -7.33 -59.28
C ARG A 113 3.80 -6.59 -58.01
N LEU A 114 4.52 -6.83 -56.92
CA LEU A 114 4.42 -6.02 -55.72
C LEU A 114 4.92 -4.59 -56.00
N SER A 115 4.14 -3.57 -55.61
CA SER A 115 4.58 -2.17 -55.64
C SER A 115 5.18 -1.78 -54.29
N LEU A 116 6.47 -1.46 -54.27
CA LEU A 116 7.14 -0.97 -53.06
C LEU A 116 6.56 0.38 -52.61
N GLU A 117 6.15 1.23 -53.55
CA GLU A 117 5.51 2.52 -53.25
C GLU A 117 4.18 2.31 -52.52
N ASN A 118 3.34 1.40 -53.02
CA ASN A 118 2.05 1.11 -52.38
C ASN A 118 2.24 0.42 -51.02
N LEU A 119 3.26 -0.44 -50.90
CA LEU A 119 3.64 -1.06 -49.62
C LEU A 119 4.06 0.00 -48.58
N MET A 120 4.87 0.98 -48.99
CA MET A 120 5.29 2.09 -48.12
C MET A 120 4.12 2.99 -47.72
N GLU A 121 3.19 3.28 -48.64
CA GLU A 121 1.98 4.04 -48.32
C GLU A 121 1.10 3.33 -47.29
N GLU A 122 0.91 2.01 -47.42
CA GLU A 122 0.13 1.23 -46.45
C GLU A 122 0.80 1.18 -45.08
N LEU A 123 2.12 1.02 -45.02
CA LEU A 123 2.88 1.09 -43.76
C LEU A 123 2.75 2.47 -43.09
N ALA A 124 2.82 3.56 -43.86
CA ALA A 124 2.63 4.91 -43.34
C ALA A 124 1.21 5.14 -42.80
N LYS A 125 0.18 4.60 -43.47
CA LYS A 125 -1.22 4.64 -43.00
C LYS A 125 -1.40 3.84 -41.70
N SER A 126 -0.78 2.67 -41.58
CA SER A 126 -0.82 1.87 -40.36
C SER A 126 -0.18 2.60 -39.18
N TYR A 127 1.02 3.15 -39.39
CA TYR A 127 1.76 3.88 -38.36
C TYR A 127 1.02 5.14 -37.86
N SER A 128 0.42 5.90 -38.78
CA SER A 128 -0.40 7.07 -38.40
C SER A 128 -1.65 6.68 -37.60
N GLY A 129 -2.32 5.59 -37.96
CA GLY A 129 -3.46 5.07 -37.20
C GLY A 129 -3.08 4.56 -35.81
N GLU A 130 -1.88 4.01 -35.62
CA GLU A 130 -1.37 3.59 -34.31
C GLU A 130 -1.06 4.79 -33.41
N LYS A 131 -0.38 5.82 -33.94
CA LYS A 131 -0.17 7.10 -33.23
C LYS A 131 -1.46 7.76 -32.77
N GLU A 132 -2.50 7.71 -33.60
CA GLU A 132 -3.81 8.27 -33.24
C GLU A 132 -4.45 7.50 -32.07
N LYS A 133 -4.33 6.16 -32.06
CA LYS A 133 -4.82 5.32 -30.95
C LYS A 133 -4.06 5.61 -29.66
N GLU A 134 -2.74 5.75 -29.72
CA GLU A 134 -1.90 6.08 -28.58
C GLU A 134 -2.27 7.46 -28.00
N ALA A 135 -2.36 8.49 -28.84
CA ALA A 135 -2.79 9.83 -28.42
C ALA A 135 -4.21 9.84 -27.82
N ARG A 136 -5.11 9.01 -28.35
CA ARG A 136 -6.46 8.86 -27.80
C ARG A 136 -6.45 8.17 -26.43
N LEU A 137 -5.62 7.14 -26.24
CA LEU A 137 -5.46 6.45 -24.97
C LEU A 137 -4.87 7.39 -23.91
N GLU A 138 -3.84 8.15 -24.25
CA GLU A 138 -3.24 9.15 -23.35
C GLU A 138 -4.26 10.20 -22.90
N ARG A 139 -5.11 10.68 -23.83
CA ARG A 139 -6.18 11.62 -23.50
C ARG A 139 -7.19 11.02 -22.53
N LEU A 140 -7.60 9.76 -22.73
CA LEU A 140 -8.53 9.08 -21.83
C LEU A 140 -7.92 8.88 -20.44
N ILE A 141 -6.64 8.53 -20.34
CA ILE A 141 -5.93 8.41 -19.07
C ILE A 141 -5.90 9.77 -18.35
N GLY A 142 -5.59 10.85 -19.06
CA GLY A 142 -5.62 12.21 -18.50
C GLY A 142 -6.99 12.55 -17.93
N MET A 143 -8.05 12.34 -18.72
CA MET A 143 -9.43 12.57 -18.28
C MET A 143 -9.80 11.72 -17.04
N MET A 144 -9.34 10.48 -16.96
CA MET A 144 -9.58 9.64 -15.78
C MET A 144 -8.85 10.15 -14.53
N ILE A 145 -7.61 10.60 -14.69
CA ILE A 145 -6.78 11.13 -13.59
C ILE A 145 -7.41 12.40 -12.99
N ASP A 146 -7.97 13.26 -13.84
CA ASP A 146 -8.64 14.49 -13.41
C ASP A 146 -9.99 14.24 -12.71
N LEU A 147 -10.60 13.06 -12.90
CA LEU A 147 -11.84 12.68 -12.22
C LEU A 147 -11.61 12.08 -10.82
N PHE A 148 -10.36 11.82 -10.42
CA PHE A 148 -10.11 11.25 -9.10
C PHE A 148 -10.41 12.26 -7.99
N PRO A 149 -11.06 11.84 -6.89
CA PRO A 149 -11.35 12.71 -5.75
C PRO A 149 -10.12 12.93 -4.84
N PHE A 150 -8.92 12.62 -5.32
CA PHE A 150 -7.66 12.71 -4.60
C PHE A 150 -6.55 13.16 -5.55
N GLY A 151 -5.49 13.75 -5.02
CA GLY A 151 -4.37 14.21 -5.83
C GLY A 151 -3.58 13.02 -6.38
N VAL A 152 -3.22 13.05 -7.66
CA VAL A 152 -2.36 12.04 -8.29
C VAL A 152 -1.25 12.72 -9.06
N ALA A 153 0.00 12.27 -8.85
CA ALA A 153 1.15 12.66 -9.64
C ALA A 153 1.99 11.44 -10.03
N LEU A 154 2.38 11.39 -11.30
CA LEU A 154 3.38 10.47 -11.81
C LEU A 154 4.69 11.22 -11.99
N VAL A 155 5.73 10.82 -11.27
CA VAL A 155 7.02 11.50 -11.23
C VAL A 155 8.12 10.57 -11.70
N SER A 156 9.01 11.06 -12.56
CA SER A 156 10.14 10.29 -13.05
C SER A 156 11.19 10.05 -11.96
N VAL A 157 12.09 9.09 -12.20
CA VAL A 157 13.26 8.88 -11.33
C VAL A 157 14.19 10.09 -11.21
N ALA A 158 14.09 11.05 -12.14
CA ALA A 158 14.82 12.31 -12.14
C ALA A 158 14.07 13.45 -11.43
N GLY A 159 12.82 13.22 -10.99
CA GLY A 159 11.99 14.22 -10.32
C GLY A 159 11.11 15.06 -11.24
N GLU A 160 11.01 14.68 -12.52
CA GLU A 160 10.16 15.37 -13.48
C GLU A 160 8.72 14.88 -13.37
N ILE A 161 7.76 15.82 -13.31
CA ILE A 161 6.34 15.48 -13.30
C ILE A 161 5.91 15.07 -14.72
N ILE A 162 5.59 13.79 -14.90
CA ILE A 162 5.14 13.21 -16.17
C ILE A 162 3.64 13.49 -16.36
N ARG A 163 2.86 13.31 -15.30
CA ARG A 163 1.41 13.57 -15.25
C ARG A 163 1.00 14.00 -13.85
N VAL A 164 0.01 14.87 -13.75
CA VAL A 164 -0.52 15.38 -12.48
C VAL A 164 -1.93 15.90 -12.69
N ASN A 165 -2.82 15.69 -11.72
CA ASN A 165 -4.13 16.38 -11.71
C ASN A 165 -4.06 17.72 -10.98
N GLU A 166 -5.09 18.55 -11.13
CA GLU A 166 -5.14 19.90 -10.54
C GLU A 166 -4.86 19.91 -9.03
N LEU A 167 -5.48 19.00 -8.28
CA LEU A 167 -5.31 18.91 -6.84
C LEU A 167 -3.86 18.57 -6.43
N ALA A 168 -3.24 17.58 -7.05
CA ALA A 168 -1.84 17.26 -6.76
C ALA A 168 -0.91 18.40 -7.16
N MET A 169 -1.18 19.10 -8.27
CA MET A 169 -0.38 20.23 -8.70
C MET A 169 -0.42 21.37 -7.68
N GLU A 170 -1.60 21.68 -7.14
CA GLU A 170 -1.76 22.66 -6.06
C GLU A 170 -0.93 22.26 -4.83
N ILE A 171 -1.08 21.02 -4.35
CA ILE A 171 -0.37 20.52 -3.17
C ILE A 171 1.15 20.55 -3.36
N ILE A 172 1.65 20.08 -4.51
CA ILE A 172 3.08 20.05 -4.84
C ILE A 172 3.65 21.47 -4.94
N SER A 173 2.87 22.43 -5.45
CA SER A 173 3.32 23.83 -5.54
C SER A 173 3.55 24.48 -4.18
N GLU A 174 2.79 24.06 -3.16
CA GLU A 174 2.93 24.54 -1.79
C GLU A 174 3.92 23.70 -0.96
N ASN A 175 4.06 22.43 -1.30
CA ASN A 175 4.90 21.47 -0.62
C ASN A 175 5.81 20.76 -1.64
N PRO A 176 6.92 21.40 -2.08
CA PRO A 176 7.83 20.80 -3.04
C PRO A 176 8.34 19.45 -2.55
N ILE A 177 8.30 18.45 -3.41
CA ILE A 177 8.63 17.07 -3.07
C ILE A 177 10.00 16.73 -3.64
N ASP A 178 10.90 16.26 -2.78
CA ASP A 178 12.21 15.78 -3.17
C ASP A 178 12.15 14.28 -3.55
N VAL A 179 12.88 13.90 -4.60
CA VAL A 179 12.97 12.50 -5.06
C VAL A 179 13.60 11.61 -4.00
N GLU A 180 14.59 12.12 -3.27
CA GLU A 180 15.24 11.37 -2.20
C GLU A 180 14.27 11.10 -1.04
N GLU A 181 13.35 12.03 -0.78
CA GLU A 181 12.28 11.84 0.19
C GLU A 181 11.28 10.78 -0.26
N ILE A 182 10.87 10.79 -1.54
CA ILE A 182 10.00 9.75 -2.12
C ILE A 182 10.65 8.37 -1.96
N ARG A 183 11.95 8.23 -2.26
CA ARG A 183 12.68 6.96 -2.11
C ARG A 183 12.69 6.47 -0.66
N LYS A 184 12.92 7.37 0.31
CA LYS A 184 12.87 7.02 1.73
C LYS A 184 11.47 6.58 2.17
N MET A 185 10.43 7.27 1.71
CA MET A 185 9.05 6.90 2.02
C MET A 185 8.72 5.48 1.53
N ILE A 186 9.13 5.14 0.31
CA ILE A 186 8.92 3.80 -0.25
C ILE A 186 9.71 2.74 0.53
N ASN A 187 11.01 2.96 0.78
CA ASN A 187 11.86 2.00 1.47
C ASN A 187 11.43 1.72 2.92
N ASP A 188 10.98 2.76 3.62
CA ASP A 188 10.55 2.66 5.01
C ASP A 188 9.06 2.32 5.16
N ASN A 189 8.33 2.18 4.04
CA ASN A 189 6.86 2.08 4.01
C ASN A 189 6.18 3.17 4.86
N ARG A 190 6.62 4.41 4.67
CA ARG A 190 6.16 5.58 5.43
C ARG A 190 5.28 6.50 4.59
N GLU A 191 4.31 7.07 5.26
CA GLU A 191 3.44 8.13 4.73
C GLU A 191 3.88 9.48 5.30
N LYS A 192 3.61 10.56 4.55
CA LYS A 192 3.91 11.94 4.97
C LYS A 192 2.63 12.74 5.07
N ILE A 193 2.50 13.56 6.11
CA ILE A 193 1.39 14.51 6.25
C ILE A 193 1.87 15.87 5.76
N LEU A 194 1.14 16.43 4.81
CA LEU A 194 1.35 17.77 4.24
C LEU A 194 0.22 18.68 4.69
N THR A 195 0.48 19.99 4.73
CA THR A 195 -0.53 21.00 5.07
C THR A 195 -0.57 22.02 3.93
N SER A 196 -1.78 22.37 3.48
CA SER A 196 -1.96 23.45 2.52
C SER A 196 -2.01 24.81 3.23
N LYS A 197 -1.84 25.89 2.47
CA LYS A 197 -2.04 27.26 2.99
C LYS A 197 -3.46 27.50 3.47
N ALA A 198 -4.44 26.78 2.91
CA ALA A 198 -5.84 26.83 3.35
C ALA A 198 -6.09 26.08 4.67
N GLY A 199 -5.08 25.37 5.21
CA GLY A 199 -5.19 24.58 6.44
C GLY A 199 -5.76 23.18 6.24
N THR A 200 -5.80 22.69 4.99
CA THR A 200 -6.17 21.31 4.66
C THR A 200 -4.98 20.39 4.90
N TYR A 201 -5.23 19.20 5.45
CA TYR A 201 -4.19 18.20 5.68
C TYR A 201 -4.29 17.08 4.64
N TYR A 202 -3.17 16.76 4.01
CA TYR A 202 -3.09 15.70 3.00
C TYR A 202 -2.12 14.61 3.43
N ARG A 203 -2.55 13.35 3.28
CA ARG A 203 -1.67 12.19 3.38
C ARG A 203 -1.05 11.92 2.02
N MET A 204 0.26 12.02 1.95
CA MET A 204 1.06 11.66 0.79
C MET A 204 1.56 10.22 0.94
N SER A 205 1.26 9.40 -0.06
CA SER A 205 1.77 8.04 -0.20
C SER A 205 2.47 7.90 -1.55
N ALA A 206 3.54 7.11 -1.61
CA ALA A 206 4.33 6.92 -2.82
C ALA A 206 4.56 5.44 -3.08
N ASN A 207 4.49 5.03 -4.35
CA ASN A 207 4.74 3.67 -4.80
C ASN A 207 5.56 3.67 -6.10
N ILE A 208 6.28 2.58 -6.36
CA ILE A 208 7.00 2.38 -7.62
C ILE A 208 6.06 1.75 -8.64
N LEU A 209 5.97 2.37 -9.82
CA LEU A 209 5.14 1.91 -10.92
C LEU A 209 5.94 0.97 -11.85
N GLY A 210 6.07 -0.29 -11.43
CA GLY A 210 6.53 -1.43 -12.25
C GLY A 210 7.75 -1.16 -13.13
N GLU A 211 7.74 -1.74 -14.34
CA GLU A 211 8.85 -1.77 -15.32
C GLU A 211 9.49 -0.41 -15.65
N THR A 212 8.79 0.70 -15.38
CA THR A 212 9.27 2.06 -15.67
C THR A 212 10.10 2.69 -14.56
N ASN A 213 10.10 2.11 -13.35
CA ASN A 213 10.69 2.69 -12.13
C ASN A 213 10.20 4.10 -11.76
N ASN A 214 9.12 4.59 -12.39
CA ASN A 214 8.52 5.88 -12.06
C ASN A 214 7.81 5.82 -10.70
N PHE A 215 7.65 6.97 -10.05
CA PHE A 215 6.95 7.09 -8.78
C PHE A 215 5.51 7.52 -9.01
N LEU A 216 4.56 6.72 -8.51
CA LEU A 216 3.16 7.11 -8.36
C LEU A 216 2.97 7.71 -6.96
N ILE A 217 2.56 8.97 -6.91
CA ILE A 217 2.30 9.70 -5.68
C ILE A 217 0.80 9.99 -5.61
N THR A 218 0.20 9.70 -4.46
CA THR A 218 -1.20 9.99 -4.17
C THR A 218 -1.33 10.91 -2.97
N PHE A 219 -2.26 11.86 -3.03
CA PHE A 219 -2.57 12.80 -1.94
C PHE A 219 -4.04 12.67 -1.55
N THR A 220 -4.29 12.19 -0.34
CA THR A 220 -5.65 12.02 0.18
C THR A 220 -5.93 13.08 1.24
N ASP A 221 -7.06 13.79 1.13
CA ASP A 221 -7.50 14.71 2.18
C ASP A 221 -7.83 13.93 3.46
N ILE A 222 -7.12 14.26 4.53
CA ILE A 222 -7.28 13.66 5.87
C ILE A 222 -7.62 14.72 6.91
N THR A 223 -8.12 15.89 6.50
CA THR A 223 -8.36 17.03 7.38
C THR A 223 -9.29 16.68 8.54
N ALA A 224 -10.41 16.00 8.26
CA ALA A 224 -11.35 15.58 9.29
C ALA A 224 -10.71 14.60 10.30
N GLU A 225 -9.99 13.59 9.79
CA GLU A 225 -9.30 12.58 10.60
C GLU A 225 -8.20 13.22 11.47
N TYR A 226 -7.40 14.10 10.87
CA TYR A 226 -6.30 14.80 11.51
C TYR A 226 -6.82 15.74 12.61
N ASN A 227 -7.82 16.56 12.30
CA ASN A 227 -8.43 17.46 13.27
C ASN A 227 -9.08 16.69 14.43
N MET A 228 -9.76 15.57 14.15
CA MET A 228 -10.31 14.72 15.21
C MET A 228 -9.20 14.16 16.11
N MET A 229 -8.10 13.66 15.53
CA MET A 229 -6.96 13.19 16.29
C MET A 229 -6.32 14.31 17.14
N GLN A 230 -6.17 15.51 16.59
CA GLN A 230 -5.60 16.65 17.33
C GLN A 230 -6.53 17.09 18.46
N ASN A 231 -7.84 17.14 18.22
CA ASN A 231 -8.83 17.45 19.26
C ASN A 231 -8.79 16.40 20.38
N LEU A 232 -8.72 15.10 20.04
CA LEU A 232 -8.57 14.03 21.04
C LEU A 232 -7.29 14.20 21.86
N LYS A 233 -6.16 14.53 21.22
CA LYS A 233 -4.90 14.82 21.92
C LYS A 233 -5.00 16.05 22.84
N SER A 234 -5.65 17.11 22.38
CA SER A 234 -5.89 18.32 23.21
C SER A 234 -6.77 17.99 24.41
N SER A 235 -7.91 17.33 24.20
CA SER A 235 -8.80 16.93 25.29
C SER A 235 -8.13 15.98 26.27
N GLN A 236 -7.30 15.05 25.79
CA GLN A 236 -6.49 14.20 26.66
C GLN A 236 -5.51 15.05 27.50
N ASN A 237 -4.79 15.98 26.88
CA ASN A 237 -3.84 16.85 27.57
C ASN A 237 -4.51 17.79 28.58
N GLU A 238 -5.70 18.30 28.26
CA GLU A 238 -6.53 19.11 29.17
C GLU A 238 -6.96 18.30 30.40
N VAL A 239 -7.42 17.06 30.20
CA VAL A 239 -7.79 16.16 31.30
C VAL A 239 -6.58 15.79 32.15
N GLU A 240 -5.44 15.47 31.53
CA GLU A 240 -4.19 15.19 32.25
C GLU A 240 -3.72 16.41 33.06
N THR A 241 -3.81 17.61 32.49
CA THR A 241 -3.47 18.86 33.18
C THR A 241 -4.41 19.14 34.35
N ALA A 242 -5.71 18.96 34.16
CA ALA A 242 -6.70 19.11 35.23
C ALA A 242 -6.43 18.12 36.37
N PHE A 243 -6.12 16.87 36.04
CA PHE A 243 -5.74 15.86 37.03
C PHE A 243 -4.49 16.28 37.80
N SER A 244 -3.43 16.71 37.11
CA SER A 244 -2.21 17.23 37.73
C SER A 244 -2.46 18.37 38.72
N ILE A 245 -3.37 19.29 38.38
CA ILE A 245 -3.75 20.41 39.26
C ILE A 245 -4.54 19.93 40.49
N MET A 246 -5.35 18.88 40.34
CA MET A 246 -6.15 18.31 41.44
C MET A 246 -5.32 17.47 42.43
N LEU A 247 -4.11 17.05 42.05
CA LEU A 247 -3.24 16.35 42.97
C LEU A 247 -2.83 17.27 44.14
N PRO A 248 -2.80 16.74 45.37
CA PRO A 248 -2.45 17.55 46.54
C PRO A 248 -0.98 18.00 46.52
N ASP A 249 -0.14 17.34 45.72
CA ASP A 249 1.30 17.62 45.61
C ASP A 249 1.83 17.22 44.23
N GLN A 250 2.52 18.14 43.54
CA GLN A 250 3.14 17.90 42.24
C GLN A 250 4.20 16.78 42.26
N ARG A 251 4.80 16.53 43.43
CA ARG A 251 5.77 15.43 43.61
C ARG A 251 5.13 14.05 43.41
N ILE A 252 3.81 13.92 43.63
CA ILE A 252 3.08 12.68 43.36
C ILE A 252 3.09 12.39 41.86
N GLU A 253 2.76 13.39 41.04
CA GLU A 253 2.80 13.24 39.58
C GLU A 253 4.21 12.87 39.10
N ALA A 254 5.21 13.65 39.51
CA ALA A 254 6.59 13.40 39.13
C ALA A 254 7.03 11.99 39.52
N ARG A 255 6.62 11.52 40.70
CA ARG A 255 6.90 10.17 41.18
C ARG A 255 6.20 9.11 40.34
N LEU A 256 4.90 9.24 40.08
CA LEU A 256 4.15 8.30 39.25
C LEU A 256 4.68 8.24 37.82
N LYS A 257 5.06 9.38 37.23
CA LYS A 257 5.67 9.47 35.89
C LYS A 257 7.08 8.88 35.82
N SER A 258 7.77 8.73 36.96
CA SER A 258 9.09 8.08 37.05
C SER A 258 9.01 6.54 37.10
N ILE A 259 7.82 5.98 37.36
CA ILE A 259 7.63 4.54 37.48
C ILE A 259 7.32 3.99 36.08
N SER A 260 8.29 3.27 35.52
CA SER A 260 8.10 2.52 34.28
C SER A 260 7.19 1.31 34.49
N GLU A 261 6.38 1.00 33.49
CA GLU A 261 5.69 -0.29 33.39
C GLU A 261 6.17 -1.02 32.13
N TYR A 262 6.09 -2.35 32.13
CA TYR A 262 6.63 -3.17 31.06
C TYR A 262 5.51 -3.93 30.34
N MET A 263 5.65 -4.02 29.03
CA MET A 263 4.94 -5.02 28.23
C MET A 263 5.87 -6.23 28.13
N ASP A 264 5.34 -7.41 28.40
CA ASP A 264 6.13 -8.63 28.41
C ASP A 264 5.38 -9.82 27.80
N GLU A 265 6.16 -10.81 27.38
CA GLU A 265 5.69 -12.13 26.98
C GLU A 265 6.27 -13.16 27.95
N TYR A 266 5.40 -13.91 28.62
CA TYR A 266 5.78 -14.99 29.53
C TYR A 266 5.97 -16.29 28.77
N ASP A 267 7.15 -16.89 28.91
CA ASP A 267 7.45 -18.23 28.39
C ASP A 267 7.19 -19.26 29.51
N GLU A 268 6.09 -20.02 29.37
CA GLU A 268 5.70 -21.04 30.35
C GLU A 268 6.75 -22.16 30.49
N SER A 269 7.55 -22.43 29.46
CA SER A 269 8.52 -23.53 29.46
C SER A 269 9.77 -23.22 30.29
N THR A 270 10.17 -21.95 30.31
CA THR A 270 11.37 -21.48 31.03
C THR A 270 11.04 -20.70 32.30
N GLY A 271 9.80 -20.21 32.43
CA GLY A 271 9.38 -19.32 33.52
C GLY A 271 9.95 -17.90 33.41
N MET A 272 10.54 -17.55 32.26
CA MET A 272 11.16 -16.26 31.99
C MET A 272 10.17 -15.30 31.33
N VAL A 273 10.40 -14.01 31.50
CA VAL A 273 9.65 -12.96 30.78
C VAL A 273 10.58 -12.25 29.80
N LYS A 274 10.10 -12.06 28.57
CA LYS A 274 10.77 -11.24 27.56
C LYS A 274 10.10 -9.87 27.48
N ILE A 275 10.87 -8.80 27.66
CA ILE A 275 10.35 -7.44 27.58
C ILE A 275 10.13 -7.06 26.11
N THR A 276 8.90 -6.72 25.74
CA THR A 276 8.50 -6.31 24.39
C THR A 276 8.25 -4.82 24.28
N GLY A 277 8.03 -4.13 25.40
CA GLY A 277 7.80 -2.69 25.44
C GLY A 277 8.11 -2.07 26.79
N VAL A 278 8.48 -0.79 26.78
CA VAL A 278 8.74 0.02 27.98
C VAL A 278 7.83 1.23 27.99
N ILE A 279 7.01 1.36 29.04
CA ILE A 279 6.06 2.45 29.24
C ILE A 279 6.63 3.39 30.30
N ARG A 280 7.38 4.40 29.88
CA ARG A 280 8.16 5.29 30.78
C ARG A 280 7.33 5.98 31.86
N ASN A 281 6.09 6.36 31.56
CA ASN A 281 5.14 6.94 32.52
C ASN A 281 4.04 5.95 32.92
N GLY A 282 4.39 4.67 33.00
CA GLY A 282 3.47 3.57 33.21
C GLY A 282 2.68 3.67 34.52
N GLY A 283 3.34 4.01 35.63
CA GLY A 283 2.68 4.19 36.93
C GLY A 283 1.61 5.29 36.90
N PHE A 284 1.90 6.41 36.23
CA PHE A 284 0.91 7.47 36.03
C PHE A 284 -0.29 7.01 35.19
N ARG A 285 -0.05 6.29 34.08
CA ARG A 285 -1.12 5.75 33.24
C ARG A 285 -1.98 4.72 33.97
N HIS A 286 -1.35 3.87 34.78
CA HIS A 286 -2.01 2.89 35.64
C HIS A 286 -3.00 3.56 36.59
N VAL A 287 -2.56 4.60 37.30
CA VAL A 287 -3.42 5.39 38.20
C VAL A 287 -4.58 6.05 37.44
N VAL A 288 -4.32 6.67 36.27
CA VAL A 288 -5.38 7.27 35.45
C VAL A 288 -6.42 6.22 35.02
N ASN A 289 -5.98 5.01 34.66
CA ASN A 289 -6.87 3.91 34.32
C ASN A 289 -7.71 3.44 35.51
N MET A 290 -7.14 3.38 36.73
CA MET A 290 -7.93 3.10 37.95
C MET A 290 -8.99 4.17 38.18
N LEU A 291 -8.64 5.45 38.04
CA LEU A 291 -9.59 6.56 38.23
C LEU A 291 -10.72 6.52 37.19
N LYS A 292 -10.43 6.11 35.95
CA LYS A 292 -11.45 5.86 34.94
C LYS A 292 -12.40 4.74 35.38
N LEU A 293 -11.89 3.60 35.86
CA LEU A 293 -12.72 2.49 36.35
C LEU A 293 -13.57 2.91 37.56
N ILE A 294 -13.02 3.70 38.49
CA ILE A 294 -13.77 4.28 39.61
C ILE A 294 -14.89 5.19 39.09
N ALA A 295 -14.62 6.04 38.11
CA ALA A 295 -15.63 6.92 37.53
C ALA A 295 -16.75 6.14 36.82
N ASP A 296 -16.40 5.08 36.08
CA ASP A 296 -17.37 4.21 35.42
C ASP A 296 -18.22 3.44 36.45
N ALA A 297 -17.63 2.98 37.56
CA ALA A 297 -18.37 2.35 38.65
C ALA A 297 -19.28 3.34 39.40
N PHE A 298 -18.80 4.58 39.60
CA PHE A 298 -19.58 5.65 40.21
C PHE A 298 -20.85 5.96 39.39
N ARG A 299 -20.73 6.06 38.05
CA ARG A 299 -21.89 6.28 37.18
C ARG A 299 -22.94 5.15 37.23
N GLN A 300 -22.54 3.96 37.66
CA GLN A 300 -23.41 2.78 37.79
C GLN A 300 -23.92 2.56 39.23
N GLY A 301 -23.72 3.54 40.13
CA GLY A 301 -24.28 3.51 41.48
C GLY A 301 -23.47 2.72 42.52
N LEU A 302 -22.28 2.21 42.18
CA LEU A 302 -21.49 1.40 43.14
C LEU A 302 -21.15 2.17 44.42
N MET A 303 -20.89 3.48 44.31
CA MET A 303 -20.50 4.31 45.46
C MET A 303 -21.68 4.68 46.37
N GLU A 304 -22.91 4.31 46.00
CA GLU A 304 -24.10 4.50 46.83
C GLU A 304 -24.28 3.35 47.84
N LEU A 305 -23.54 2.27 47.67
CA LEU A 305 -23.59 1.10 48.54
C LEU A 305 -22.93 1.39 49.90
N PRO A 306 -23.49 0.88 51.02
CA PRO A 306 -22.85 0.96 52.32
C PRO A 306 -21.39 0.44 52.31
N GLY A 307 -20.51 1.13 53.02
CA GLY A 307 -19.10 0.76 53.08
C GLY A 307 -18.27 1.17 51.86
N MET A 308 -18.87 1.79 50.83
CA MET A 308 -18.14 2.40 49.71
C MET A 308 -17.88 3.89 49.97
N ASP A 309 -16.63 4.32 49.90
CA ASP A 309 -16.22 5.72 50.05
C ASP A 309 -15.42 6.16 48.82
N LYS A 310 -16.04 7.01 48.01
CA LYS A 310 -15.45 7.55 46.78
C LYS A 310 -14.11 8.26 47.05
N ASN A 311 -14.04 9.08 48.10
CA ASN A 311 -12.86 9.90 48.36
C ASN A 311 -11.70 9.03 48.82
N ALA A 312 -11.98 8.04 49.68
CA ALA A 312 -10.97 7.07 50.11
C ALA A 312 -10.43 6.25 48.94
N LEU A 313 -11.30 5.76 48.05
CA LEU A 313 -10.89 5.00 46.86
C LEU A 313 -10.05 5.83 45.89
N VAL A 314 -10.44 7.08 45.62
CA VAL A 314 -9.69 7.97 44.72
C VAL A 314 -8.31 8.29 45.30
N GLN A 315 -8.23 8.65 46.58
CA GLN A 315 -6.94 8.94 47.22
C GLN A 315 -6.06 7.69 47.32
N ALA A 316 -6.62 6.53 47.69
CA ALA A 316 -5.90 5.27 47.69
C ALA A 316 -5.37 4.94 46.29
N ALA A 317 -6.17 5.12 45.23
CA ALA A 317 -5.75 4.84 43.85
C ALA A 317 -4.57 5.74 43.43
N ILE A 318 -4.60 7.03 43.78
CA ILE A 318 -3.50 7.96 43.48
C ILE A 318 -2.22 7.57 44.20
N LEU A 319 -2.33 7.07 45.44
CA LEU A 319 -1.19 6.91 46.34
C LEU A 319 -0.65 5.48 46.43
N HIS A 320 -1.38 4.45 46.01
CA HIS A 320 -1.03 3.06 46.31
C HIS A 320 0.33 2.59 45.76
N ASP A 321 0.78 3.19 44.66
CA ASP A 321 2.00 2.82 43.95
C ASP A 321 3.11 3.87 44.02
N ILE A 322 2.97 4.95 44.82
CA ILE A 322 4.01 6.00 44.91
C ILE A 322 5.35 5.46 45.45
N GLY A 323 5.29 4.38 46.24
CA GLY A 323 6.43 3.66 46.77
C GLY A 323 7.01 2.63 45.81
N LYS A 324 6.46 2.37 44.62
CA LYS A 324 6.90 1.27 43.75
C LYS A 324 8.29 1.49 43.17
N VAL A 325 9.17 0.49 43.29
CA VAL A 325 10.50 0.52 42.68
C VAL A 325 10.53 -0.51 41.55
N GLN A 326 10.94 -0.06 40.37
CA GLN A 326 11.01 -0.88 39.17
C GLN A 326 12.47 -1.01 38.72
N PRO A 327 12.90 -2.18 38.22
CA PRO A 327 14.20 -2.32 37.58
C PRO A 327 14.26 -1.46 36.31
N ASP A 328 15.46 -1.17 35.79
CA ASP A 328 15.64 -0.53 34.49
C ASP A 328 15.87 -1.61 33.42
N LEU A 329 14.81 -1.94 32.67
CA LEU A 329 14.83 -2.99 31.64
C LEU A 329 14.62 -2.40 30.25
N LYS A 330 15.20 -3.06 29.24
CA LYS A 330 15.12 -2.68 27.83
C LYS A 330 14.32 -3.70 27.02
N ILE A 331 13.79 -3.24 25.89
CA ILE A 331 13.14 -4.11 24.92
C ILE A 331 14.14 -5.18 24.46
N GLY A 332 13.73 -6.44 24.55
CA GLY A 332 14.56 -7.60 24.23
C GLY A 332 15.20 -8.29 25.43
N ASP A 333 15.20 -7.67 26.62
CA ASP A 333 15.71 -8.31 27.83
C ASP A 333 14.85 -9.54 28.19
N ILE A 334 15.51 -10.63 28.57
CA ILE A 334 14.88 -11.87 29.05
C ILE A 334 15.30 -12.04 30.50
N VAL A 335 14.36 -11.97 31.44
CA VAL A 335 14.65 -11.95 32.87
C VAL A 335 13.77 -12.94 33.64
N ASN A 336 14.28 -13.42 34.76
CA ASN A 336 13.47 -14.15 35.73
C ASN A 336 12.64 -13.12 36.52
N PRO A 337 11.29 -13.13 36.43
CA PRO A 337 10.47 -12.11 37.08
C PRO A 337 10.61 -12.11 38.61
N LYS A 338 10.93 -13.25 39.23
CA LYS A 338 11.10 -13.36 40.70
C LYS A 338 12.41 -12.73 41.20
N GLU A 339 13.38 -12.55 40.32
CA GLU A 339 14.69 -11.95 40.64
C GLU A 339 14.76 -10.49 40.22
N ALA A 340 14.17 -10.15 39.07
CA ALA A 340 14.22 -8.80 38.50
C ALA A 340 13.26 -7.83 39.20
N PHE A 341 12.10 -8.29 39.65
CA PHE A 341 11.08 -7.45 40.28
C PHE A 341 11.04 -7.64 41.80
N GLU A 342 10.77 -6.57 42.54
CA GLU A 342 10.53 -6.67 43.97
C GLU A 342 9.23 -7.45 44.27
N LYS A 343 9.16 -8.08 45.44
CA LYS A 343 7.91 -8.72 45.89
C LYS A 343 6.84 -7.65 46.08
N GLY A 344 5.64 -7.86 45.53
CA GLY A 344 4.58 -6.84 45.45
C GLY A 344 4.16 -6.22 46.80
N TYR A 345 4.17 -6.97 47.90
CA TYR A 345 3.78 -6.38 49.19
C TYR A 345 4.76 -5.31 49.71
N PHE A 346 6.02 -5.30 49.25
CA PHE A 346 7.00 -4.30 49.70
C PHE A 346 6.62 -2.89 49.24
N HIS A 347 6.16 -2.72 47.99
CA HIS A 347 5.73 -1.41 47.54
C HIS A 347 4.45 -0.97 48.22
N ALA A 348 3.51 -1.88 48.47
CA ALA A 348 2.27 -1.57 49.15
C ALA A 348 2.52 -1.01 50.56
N PHE A 349 3.41 -1.64 51.33
CA PHE A 349 3.78 -1.18 52.66
C PHE A 349 4.49 0.17 52.60
N ARG A 350 5.48 0.31 51.71
CA ARG A 350 6.23 1.55 51.54
C ARG A 350 5.32 2.71 51.10
N SER A 351 4.40 2.47 50.17
CA SER A 351 3.41 3.46 49.72
C SER A 351 2.48 3.88 50.85
N ALA A 352 1.99 2.94 51.67
CA ALA A 352 1.11 3.23 52.79
C ALA A 352 1.82 4.13 53.82
N ASP A 353 3.05 3.76 54.20
CA ASP A 353 3.85 4.50 55.18
C ASP A 353 4.23 5.90 54.66
N LEU A 354 4.66 6.00 53.39
CA LEU A 354 4.92 7.30 52.75
C LEU A 354 3.67 8.17 52.71
N SER A 355 2.52 7.60 52.37
CA SER A 355 1.26 8.33 52.28
C SER A 355 0.81 8.85 53.63
N LYS A 356 0.95 8.03 54.68
CA LYS A 356 0.65 8.43 56.06
C LYS A 356 1.58 9.56 56.51
N ALA A 357 2.87 9.43 56.26
CA ALA A 357 3.88 10.39 56.71
C ALA A 357 3.83 11.74 55.97
N LEU A 358 3.58 11.73 54.66
CA LEU A 358 3.69 12.93 53.81
C LEU A 358 2.36 13.62 53.55
N TYR A 359 1.25 12.88 53.51
CA TYR A 359 -0.06 13.40 53.11
C TYR A 359 -1.13 13.24 54.19
N ASN A 360 -0.77 12.70 55.37
CA ASN A 360 -1.64 12.56 56.53
C ASN A 360 -2.97 11.85 56.21
N ILE A 361 -2.93 10.76 55.44
CA ILE A 361 -4.11 9.98 55.11
C ILE A 361 -4.71 9.29 56.35
N ASP A 362 -6.01 9.06 56.32
CA ASP A 362 -6.71 8.27 57.35
C ASP A 362 -6.34 6.77 57.31
N ASP A 363 -6.81 6.03 58.32
CA ASP A 363 -6.49 4.61 58.47
C ASP A 363 -7.19 3.75 57.41
N LYS A 364 -8.35 4.17 56.90
CA LYS A 364 -9.06 3.44 55.84
C LYS A 364 -8.21 3.39 54.58
N MET A 365 -7.72 4.55 54.14
CA MET A 365 -6.82 4.66 53.00
C MET A 365 -5.50 3.94 53.25
N TYR A 366 -4.95 4.06 54.46
CA TYR A 366 -3.73 3.35 54.83
C TYR A 366 -3.88 1.84 54.65
N TYR A 367 -4.98 1.26 55.14
CA TYR A 367 -5.24 -0.18 55.00
C TYR A 367 -5.51 -0.62 53.57
N LEU A 368 -6.26 0.17 52.78
CA LEU A 368 -6.47 -0.11 51.36
C LEU A 368 -5.13 -0.14 50.62
N ILE A 369 -4.27 0.85 50.82
CA ILE A 369 -2.95 0.89 50.18
C ILE A 369 -2.05 -0.24 50.69
N LYS A 370 -2.01 -0.49 51.99
CA LYS A 370 -1.06 -1.45 52.58
C LYS A 370 -1.32 -2.88 52.13
N TYR A 371 -2.58 -3.27 51.93
CA TYR A 371 -2.96 -4.67 51.76
C TYR A 371 -3.51 -5.05 50.39
N HIS A 372 -3.48 -4.15 49.39
CA HIS A 372 -4.15 -4.32 48.08
C HIS A 372 -3.70 -5.51 47.21
N HIS A 373 -2.78 -6.39 47.64
CA HIS A 373 -2.35 -7.52 46.81
C HIS A 373 -3.20 -8.78 47.00
N LEU A 374 -3.42 -9.23 48.25
CA LEU A 374 -3.98 -10.56 48.53
C LEU A 374 -4.91 -10.58 49.76
N GLU A 375 -6.15 -11.07 49.57
CA GLU A 375 -7.18 -11.08 50.63
C GLU A 375 -6.90 -12.13 51.71
N ASN A 376 -6.30 -13.26 51.34
CA ASN A 376 -5.91 -14.32 52.27
C ASN A 376 -4.68 -13.94 53.14
N GLU A 377 -4.04 -12.81 52.84
CA GLU A 377 -2.92 -12.26 53.61
C GLU A 377 -3.36 -11.09 54.51
N LEU A 378 -4.67 -10.81 54.59
CA LEU A 378 -5.19 -9.80 55.50
C LEU A 378 -4.94 -10.21 56.96
N PRO A 379 -4.52 -9.27 57.83
CA PRO A 379 -4.35 -9.56 59.24
C PRO A 379 -5.73 -9.82 59.90
N SER A 380 -5.75 -10.58 60.99
CA SER A 380 -7.00 -10.95 61.66
C SER A 380 -7.76 -9.77 62.28
N ASP A 381 -7.12 -8.61 62.39
CA ASP A 381 -7.68 -7.35 62.87
C ASP A 381 -8.01 -6.37 61.72
N PHE A 382 -7.95 -6.81 60.45
CA PHE A 382 -8.35 -5.96 59.33
C PHE A 382 -9.81 -5.50 59.47
N PRO A 383 -10.13 -4.20 59.30
CA PRO A 383 -11.50 -3.72 59.49
C PRO A 383 -12.47 -4.31 58.45
N GLU A 384 -13.39 -5.18 58.88
CA GLU A 384 -14.35 -5.86 57.99
C GLU A 384 -15.19 -4.88 57.15
N VAL A 385 -15.48 -3.70 57.69
CA VAL A 385 -16.23 -2.63 57.00
C VAL A 385 -15.52 -2.15 55.72
N LEU A 386 -14.22 -2.38 55.57
CA LEU A 386 -13.44 -2.00 54.39
C LEU A 386 -13.42 -3.09 53.31
N LEU A 387 -13.88 -4.32 53.60
CA LEU A 387 -13.83 -5.44 52.65
C LEU A 387 -14.47 -5.13 51.29
N PRO A 388 -15.63 -4.45 51.20
CA PRO A 388 -16.21 -4.10 49.90
C PRO A 388 -15.30 -3.18 49.06
N MET A 389 -14.79 -2.10 49.66
CA MET A 389 -13.84 -1.21 48.99
C MET A 389 -12.55 -1.92 48.62
N TYR A 390 -12.03 -2.75 49.53
CA TYR A 390 -10.82 -3.51 49.33
C TYR A 390 -10.92 -4.43 48.11
N ARG A 391 -12.00 -5.23 48.02
CA ARG A 391 -12.22 -6.13 46.88
C ARG A 391 -12.38 -5.38 45.58
N PHE A 392 -13.15 -4.30 45.59
CA PHE A 392 -13.27 -3.43 44.42
C PHE A 392 -11.92 -2.82 44.02
N PHE A 393 -11.14 -2.33 44.99
CA PHE A 393 -9.82 -1.74 44.77
C PHE A 393 -8.85 -2.73 44.11
N ARG A 394 -8.84 -3.99 44.59
CA ARG A 394 -8.04 -5.08 43.99
C ARG A 394 -8.45 -5.38 42.56
N LEU A 395 -9.76 -5.44 42.31
CA LEU A 395 -10.29 -5.69 40.98
C LEU A 395 -9.81 -4.61 40.01
N ILE A 396 -9.98 -3.33 40.37
CA ILE A 396 -9.60 -2.23 39.47
C ILE A 396 -8.08 -2.07 39.32
N ASP A 397 -7.28 -2.42 40.33
CA ASP A 397 -5.80 -2.42 40.23
C ASP A 397 -5.32 -3.48 39.21
N GLY A 398 -5.88 -4.70 39.28
CA GLY A 398 -5.59 -5.75 38.30
C GLY A 398 -6.01 -5.38 36.88
N LEU A 399 -7.21 -4.81 36.73
CA LEU A 399 -7.74 -4.37 35.43
C LEU A 399 -6.95 -3.20 34.85
N SER A 400 -6.58 -2.20 35.66
CA SER A 400 -5.79 -1.05 35.18
C SER A 400 -4.38 -1.47 34.78
N ALA A 401 -3.78 -2.45 35.45
CA ALA A 401 -2.52 -3.04 35.00
C ALA A 401 -2.68 -3.73 33.63
N GLY A 402 -3.79 -4.44 33.42
CA GLY A 402 -4.13 -5.05 32.12
C GLY A 402 -4.34 -4.03 31.00
N ILE A 403 -5.04 -2.92 31.27
CA ILE A 403 -5.22 -1.82 30.32
C ILE A 403 -3.85 -1.20 29.98
N THR A 404 -3.01 -0.97 31.00
CA THR A 404 -1.73 -0.27 30.85
C THR A 404 -0.69 -1.11 30.10
N ARG A 405 -0.50 -2.38 30.49
CA ARG A 405 0.58 -3.22 29.98
C ARG A 405 0.21 -4.02 28.72
N ARG A 406 -1.07 -4.32 28.52
CA ARG A 406 -1.53 -5.22 27.45
C ARG A 406 -2.49 -4.56 26.45
N GLY A 407 -2.81 -3.28 26.67
CA GLY A 407 -3.81 -2.58 25.87
C GLY A 407 -5.20 -3.20 26.00
N SER A 408 -5.50 -3.80 27.15
CA SER A 408 -6.76 -4.51 27.36
C SER A 408 -7.94 -3.54 27.32
N LYS A 409 -9.01 -3.95 26.65
CA LYS A 409 -10.32 -3.30 26.67
C LYS A 409 -11.15 -3.96 27.76
N VAL A 410 -11.60 -3.14 28.70
CA VAL A 410 -12.38 -3.58 29.85
C VAL A 410 -13.77 -2.99 29.75
N LEU A 411 -14.79 -3.86 29.73
CA LEU A 411 -16.18 -3.50 29.93
C LEU A 411 -16.59 -3.95 31.33
N MET A 412 -17.15 -3.05 32.14
CA MET A 412 -17.58 -3.33 33.51
C MET A 412 -19.04 -2.96 33.68
N GLU A 413 -19.86 -3.91 34.10
CA GLU A 413 -21.28 -3.77 34.39
C GLU A 413 -21.53 -4.04 35.87
N ILE A 414 -22.26 -3.16 36.54
CA ILE A 414 -22.51 -3.23 37.98
C ILE A 414 -24.00 -3.37 38.24
N ASN A 415 -24.37 -4.39 39.03
CA ASN A 415 -25.73 -4.64 39.47
C ASN A 415 -25.74 -4.84 41.00
N GLY A 416 -25.99 -3.75 41.73
CA GLY A 416 -25.88 -3.75 43.19
C GLY A 416 -24.48 -4.13 43.63
N THR A 417 -24.37 -5.18 44.46
CA THR A 417 -23.08 -5.69 44.97
C THR A 417 -22.29 -6.50 43.97
N ARG A 418 -22.85 -6.83 42.80
CA ARG A 418 -22.20 -7.66 41.79
C ARG A 418 -21.58 -6.83 40.68
N ILE A 419 -20.35 -7.19 40.33
CA ILE A 419 -19.57 -6.59 39.26
C ILE A 419 -19.27 -7.68 38.24
N TYR A 420 -19.70 -7.43 37.00
CA TYR A 420 -19.38 -8.24 35.84
C TYR A 420 -18.33 -7.50 35.01
N VAL A 421 -17.27 -8.19 34.63
CA VAL A 421 -16.19 -7.63 33.83
C VAL A 421 -15.93 -8.52 32.64
N LYS A 422 -15.80 -7.92 31.46
CA LYS A 422 -15.26 -8.55 30.26
C LYS A 422 -13.95 -7.86 29.89
N GLU A 423 -12.85 -8.60 29.91
CA GLU A 423 -11.52 -8.14 29.51
C GLU A 423 -11.13 -8.77 28.16
N GLU A 424 -10.87 -7.92 27.18
CA GLU A 424 -10.36 -8.30 25.86
C GLU A 424 -8.98 -7.68 25.64
N SER A 425 -7.96 -8.52 25.53
CA SER A 425 -6.55 -8.14 25.46
C SER A 425 -6.01 -8.32 24.04
N SER A 426 -4.95 -7.55 23.72
CA SER A 426 -4.15 -7.80 22.52
C SER A 426 -3.42 -9.16 22.57
N PHE A 427 -3.32 -9.73 23.78
CA PHE A 427 -2.77 -11.05 24.08
C PHE A 427 -3.93 -11.96 24.49
N PRO A 428 -4.42 -12.85 23.61
CA PRO A 428 -5.64 -13.63 23.84
C PRO A 428 -5.65 -14.49 25.10
N SER A 429 -4.47 -14.91 25.60
CA SER A 429 -4.33 -15.71 26.83
C SER A 429 -4.82 -15.01 28.10
N TYR A 430 -5.01 -13.68 28.03
CA TYR A 430 -5.54 -12.85 29.10
C TYR A 430 -7.02 -12.50 28.94
N ASN A 431 -7.68 -12.94 27.87
CA ASN A 431 -9.11 -12.70 27.69
C ASN A 431 -9.90 -13.46 28.77
N GLN A 432 -10.76 -12.75 29.47
CA GLN A 432 -11.53 -13.33 30.56
C GLN A 432 -12.83 -12.59 30.84
N GLU A 433 -13.75 -13.32 31.45
CA GLU A 433 -14.95 -12.80 32.10
C GLU A 433 -14.81 -13.00 33.61
N ILE A 434 -15.12 -11.98 34.39
CA ILE A 434 -15.07 -11.99 35.85
C ILE A 434 -16.46 -11.64 36.38
N GLU A 435 -16.96 -12.41 37.33
CA GLU A 435 -18.10 -12.06 38.17
C GLU A 435 -17.63 -12.01 39.63
N MET A 436 -17.80 -10.86 40.27
CA MET A 436 -17.44 -10.67 41.67
C MET A 436 -18.63 -10.10 42.45
N ASP A 437 -18.88 -10.59 43.66
CA ASP A 437 -19.72 -9.91 44.63
C ASP A 437 -18.85 -9.29 45.73
N ILE A 438 -18.84 -7.96 45.82
CA ILE A 438 -17.92 -7.22 46.70
C ILE A 438 -18.23 -7.41 48.20
N TYR A 439 -19.43 -7.83 48.57
CA TYR A 439 -19.81 -8.01 49.99
C TYR A 439 -19.52 -9.42 50.48
N THR A 440 -19.80 -10.42 49.66
CA THR A 440 -19.53 -11.82 49.99
C THR A 440 -18.11 -12.25 49.69
N GLY A 441 -17.42 -11.55 48.77
CA GLY A 441 -16.12 -11.96 48.26
C GLY A 441 -16.18 -13.10 47.25
N SER A 442 -17.39 -13.47 46.80
CA SER A 442 -17.54 -14.43 45.70
C SER A 442 -16.80 -13.92 44.47
N PHE A 443 -15.96 -14.76 43.87
CA PHE A 443 -15.15 -14.43 42.70
C PHE A 443 -15.12 -15.62 41.76
N ASN A 444 -15.68 -15.44 40.57
CA ASN A 444 -15.64 -16.41 39.49
C ASN A 444 -14.94 -15.77 38.30
N SER A 445 -13.93 -16.44 37.74
CA SER A 445 -13.29 -16.03 36.50
C SER A 445 -13.32 -17.16 35.47
N ARG A 446 -13.60 -16.80 34.22
CA ARG A 446 -13.65 -17.71 33.08
C ARG A 446 -12.76 -17.16 31.97
N LYS A 447 -11.79 -17.95 31.51
CA LYS A 447 -11.00 -17.61 30.31
C LYS A 447 -11.85 -17.76 29.04
N LEU A 448 -11.65 -16.87 28.08
CA LEU A 448 -12.37 -16.84 26.79
C LEU A 448 -11.60 -17.54 25.67
#